data_AF-A0A9X2P8H5-F1
#
_entry.id   AF-A0A9X2P8H5-F1
#
_cell.length_a   1.000
_cell.length_b   1.000
_cell.length_c   1.000
_cell.angle_alpha   90.00
_cell.angle_beta   90.00
_cell.angle_gamma   90.00
#
_symmetry.space_group_name_H-M   'P 1'
#
loop_
_entity.id
_entity.type
_entity.pdbx_description
1 polymer ?
#
loop_
_entity_poly.entity_id
_entity_poly.type
_entity_poly.pdbx_seq_one_letter_code
_entity_poly.pdbx_strand_id
1 'polypeptide(L)'
;MVIFEIDSKQAKKVFLEIKNLMRVSKTWKLTSSIEITVLDGKIQLVGQGFVKELDASTTGTCKLVVRALYWFDLVDMTQDKIFKVVVTDGEAMVRTVTVPVQTTFFETDRILRSIPLPANPETIDYWKLEYQGYTVDELQFNSVADKIPKAKKEFEACIRKAALILHPFRISNSELREIVLNRLREREKIDFEI
;
A
#
# COMPACT_ATOMS: atom_id res chain seq x y z
N MET A 1 -12.02 -13.64 -15.49
CA MET A 1 -10.65 -14.17 -15.68
C MET A 1 -9.87 -13.14 -16.46
N VAL A 2 -8.70 -12.74 -15.96
CA VAL A 2 -7.79 -11.82 -16.65
C VAL A 2 -6.45 -12.51 -16.78
N ILE A 3 -5.88 -12.44 -17.97
CA ILE A 3 -4.55 -12.98 -18.30
C ILE A 3 -3.65 -11.80 -18.63
N PHE A 4 -2.45 -11.81 -18.07
CA PHE A 4 -1.40 -10.89 -18.49
C PHE A 4 -0.06 -11.59 -18.73
N GLU A 5 0.71 -11.03 -19.65
CA GLU A 5 2.00 -11.53 -20.08
C GLU A 5 3.03 -10.40 -20.01
N ILE A 6 4.16 -10.64 -19.37
CA ILE A 6 5.23 -9.64 -19.15
C ILE A 6 6.57 -10.24 -19.58
N ASP A 7 7.47 -9.39 -20.09
CA ASP A 7 8.86 -9.78 -20.30
C ASP A 7 9.58 -10.05 -18.98
N SER A 8 10.16 -11.24 -18.86
CA SER A 8 10.81 -11.70 -17.63
C SER A 8 12.04 -10.87 -17.26
N LYS A 9 12.75 -10.28 -18.23
CA LYS A 9 13.91 -9.41 -17.92
C LYS A 9 13.43 -8.09 -17.31
N GLN A 10 12.37 -7.50 -17.87
CA GLN A 10 11.77 -6.28 -17.31
C GLN A 10 11.28 -6.52 -15.89
N ALA A 11 10.54 -7.60 -15.65
CA ALA A 11 10.03 -7.91 -14.31
C ALA A 11 11.14 -8.21 -13.30
N LYS A 12 12.13 -9.03 -13.65
CA LYS A 12 13.26 -9.32 -12.75
C LYS A 12 14.03 -8.06 -12.37
N LYS A 13 14.23 -7.14 -13.32
CA LYS A 13 14.85 -5.83 -13.04
C LYS A 13 14.04 -5.03 -12.03
N VAL A 14 12.75 -4.85 -12.26
CA VAL A 14 11.86 -4.09 -11.35
C VAL A 14 11.78 -4.75 -9.98
N PHE A 15 11.72 -6.08 -9.93
CA PHE A 15 11.63 -6.81 -8.67
C PHE A 15 12.92 -6.74 -7.87
N LEU A 16 14.09 -6.71 -8.53
CA LEU A 16 15.36 -6.47 -7.86
C LEU A 16 15.42 -5.07 -7.26
N GLU A 17 14.94 -4.05 -7.98
CA GLU A 17 14.83 -2.68 -7.45
C GLU A 17 13.93 -2.65 -6.20
N ILE A 18 12.77 -3.31 -6.25
CA ILE A 18 11.86 -3.40 -5.10
C ILE A 18 12.52 -4.17 -3.94
N LYS A 19 13.14 -5.34 -4.19
CA LYS A 19 13.87 -6.12 -3.17
C LYS A 19 14.95 -5.27 -2.48
N ASN A 20 15.63 -4.37 -3.19
CA ASN A 20 16.60 -3.46 -2.61
C ASN A 20 15.94 -2.39 -1.71
N LEU A 21 14.81 -1.82 -2.13
CA LEU A 21 14.02 -0.91 -1.27
C LEU A 21 13.54 -1.61 0.01
N MET A 22 13.08 -2.87 -0.12
CA MET A 22 12.65 -3.69 1.01
C MET A 22 13.74 -3.91 2.05
N ARG A 23 14.99 -4.11 1.62
CA ARG A 23 16.14 -4.33 2.53
C ARG A 23 16.44 -3.12 3.41
N VAL A 24 16.14 -1.91 2.92
CA VAL A 24 16.41 -0.65 3.64
C VAL A 24 15.24 -0.25 4.53
N SER A 25 14.02 -0.71 4.22
CA SER A 25 12.85 -0.40 5.02
C SER A 25 12.79 -1.20 6.32
N LYS A 26 12.47 -0.51 7.43
CA LYS A 26 12.28 -1.13 8.75
C LYS A 26 10.88 -1.73 8.91
N THR A 27 9.94 -1.32 8.06
CA THR A 27 8.52 -1.69 8.17
C THR A 27 8.16 -2.90 7.32
N TRP A 28 8.98 -3.23 6.32
CA TRP A 28 8.79 -4.40 5.49
C TRP A 28 9.09 -5.68 6.26
N LYS A 29 8.13 -6.60 6.24
CA LYS A 29 8.21 -7.93 6.87
C LYS A 29 8.09 -8.99 5.79
N LEU A 30 8.39 -10.24 6.15
CA LEU A 30 8.15 -11.42 5.30
C LEU A 30 6.68 -11.50 4.81
N THR A 31 5.75 -10.95 5.59
CA THR A 31 4.32 -10.92 5.31
C THR A 31 3.86 -9.67 4.58
N SER A 32 4.76 -8.78 4.13
CA SER A 32 4.37 -7.58 3.41
C SER A 32 3.70 -7.91 2.09
N SER A 33 2.58 -7.25 1.83
CA SER A 33 1.84 -7.35 0.58
C SER A 33 2.14 -6.18 -0.34
N ILE A 34 2.01 -6.43 -1.65
CA ILE A 34 2.00 -5.41 -2.70
C ILE A 34 0.69 -5.51 -3.46
N GLU A 35 0.27 -4.39 -4.01
CA GLU A 35 -0.83 -4.32 -4.95
C GLU A 35 -0.30 -4.41 -6.37
N ILE A 36 -1.01 -5.16 -7.21
CA ILE A 36 -0.76 -5.27 -8.63
C ILE A 36 -2.06 -4.84 -9.31
N THR A 37 -2.00 -3.75 -10.06
CA THR A 37 -3.11 -3.26 -10.88
C THR A 37 -2.79 -3.58 -12.33
N VAL A 38 -3.60 -4.44 -12.94
CA VAL A 38 -3.53 -4.83 -14.34
C VAL A 38 -4.48 -3.93 -15.12
N LEU A 39 -3.93 -3.21 -16.09
CA LEU A 39 -4.63 -2.30 -16.98
C LEU A 39 -4.35 -2.71 -18.44
N ASP A 40 -5.06 -2.12 -19.38
CA ASP A 40 -4.82 -2.39 -20.80
C ASP A 40 -3.40 -1.97 -21.20
N GLY A 41 -2.58 -2.96 -21.56
CA GLY A 41 -1.19 -2.74 -22.00
C GLY A 41 -0.16 -2.53 -20.88
N LYS A 42 -0.56 -2.47 -19.61
CA LYS A 42 0.37 -2.14 -18.50
C LYS A 42 -0.02 -2.74 -17.16
N ILE A 43 0.97 -2.89 -16.29
CA ILE A 43 0.81 -3.33 -14.91
C ILE A 43 1.48 -2.34 -13.98
N GLN A 44 0.74 -1.90 -12.98
CA GLN A 44 1.23 -1.03 -11.93
C GLN A 44 1.40 -1.83 -10.63
N LEU A 45 2.59 -1.79 -10.06
CA LEU A 45 2.92 -2.35 -8.76
C LEU A 45 2.97 -1.22 -7.74
N VAL A 46 2.20 -1.35 -6.67
CA VAL A 46 2.18 -0.37 -5.58
C VAL A 46 2.50 -1.08 -4.27
N GLY A 47 3.42 -0.50 -3.52
CA GLY A 47 3.78 -0.94 -2.19
C GLY A 47 4.27 0.24 -1.35
N GLN A 48 4.58 -0.04 -0.09
CA GLN A 48 5.14 0.99 0.80
C GLN A 48 6.49 1.48 0.24
N GLY A 49 6.52 2.74 -0.17
CA GLY A 49 7.71 3.43 -0.67
C GLY A 49 7.93 3.34 -2.17
N PHE A 50 7.03 2.76 -2.95
CA PHE A 50 7.19 2.72 -4.40
C PHE A 50 5.88 2.61 -5.17
N VAL A 51 5.93 3.15 -6.40
CA VAL A 51 5.00 2.85 -7.49
C VAL A 51 5.89 2.53 -8.69
N LYS A 52 5.65 1.37 -9.32
CA LYS A 52 6.42 0.91 -10.49
C LYS A 52 5.46 0.46 -11.57
N GLU A 53 5.78 0.79 -12.81
CA GLU A 53 4.98 0.40 -13.97
C GLU A 53 5.79 -0.53 -14.86
N LEU A 54 5.12 -1.53 -15.42
CA LEU A 54 5.67 -2.49 -16.37
C LEU A 54 4.74 -2.56 -17.57
N ASP A 55 5.33 -2.71 -18.75
CA ASP A 55 4.58 -2.97 -19.97
C ASP A 55 4.13 -4.43 -19.96
N ALA A 56 2.89 -4.69 -20.37
CA ALA A 56 2.32 -6.03 -20.35
C ALA A 56 1.28 -6.20 -21.45
N SER A 57 1.21 -7.39 -22.04
CA SER A 57 0.05 -7.77 -22.85
C SER A 57 -1.05 -8.26 -21.92
N THR A 58 -2.25 -7.68 -22.00
CA THR A 58 -3.35 -7.97 -21.06
C THR A 58 -4.63 -8.28 -21.82
N THR A 59 -5.50 -9.09 -21.21
CA THR A 59 -6.81 -9.49 -21.78
C THR A 59 -7.99 -8.80 -21.08
N GLY A 60 -7.71 -7.92 -20.12
CA GLY A 60 -8.68 -7.17 -19.34
C GLY A 60 -8.02 -6.50 -18.14
N THR A 61 -8.85 -5.92 -17.27
CA THR A 61 -8.39 -5.15 -16.11
C THR A 61 -8.78 -5.83 -14.80
N CYS A 62 -7.85 -5.86 -13.86
CA CYS A 62 -8.10 -6.36 -12.51
C CYS A 62 -7.07 -5.79 -11.54
N LYS A 63 -7.37 -5.87 -10.26
CA LYS A 63 -6.41 -5.57 -9.20
C LYS A 63 -6.28 -6.77 -8.29
N LEU A 64 -5.06 -7.06 -7.86
CA LEU A 64 -4.78 -8.14 -6.93
C LEU A 64 -3.78 -7.72 -5.85
N VAL A 65 -3.92 -8.29 -4.66
CA VAL A 65 -3.00 -8.10 -3.54
C VAL A 65 -2.28 -9.40 -3.26
N VAL A 66 -0.94 -9.36 -3.27
CA VAL A 66 -0.08 -10.54 -3.14
C VAL A 66 1.01 -10.33 -2.10
N ARG A 67 1.48 -11.41 -1.47
CA ARG A 67 2.67 -11.35 -0.62
C ARG A 67 3.90 -11.13 -1.49
N ALA A 68 4.60 -10.03 -1.27
CA ALA A 68 5.63 -9.55 -2.19
C ALA A 68 6.77 -10.55 -2.41
N LEU A 69 7.36 -11.07 -1.32
CA LEU A 69 8.50 -11.99 -1.42
C LEU A 69 8.12 -13.29 -2.12
N TYR A 70 6.98 -13.88 -1.73
CA TYR A 70 6.49 -15.10 -2.35
C TYR A 70 6.21 -14.89 -3.85
N TRP A 71 5.58 -13.77 -4.21
CA TRP A 71 5.33 -13.41 -5.60
C TRP A 71 6.62 -13.25 -6.40
N PHE A 72 7.62 -12.56 -5.83
CA PHE A 72 8.90 -12.34 -6.50
C PHE A 72 9.68 -13.63 -6.69
N ASP A 73 9.61 -14.55 -5.73
CA ASP A 73 10.29 -15.85 -5.85
C ASP A 73 9.65 -16.70 -6.96
N LEU A 74 8.32 -16.66 -7.12
CA LEU A 74 7.63 -17.32 -8.23
C LEU A 74 8.08 -16.79 -9.59
N VAL A 75 8.22 -15.46 -9.73
CA VAL A 75 8.69 -14.84 -10.97
C VAL A 75 10.18 -15.11 -11.20
N ASP A 76 11.02 -15.08 -10.17
CA ASP A 76 12.45 -15.38 -10.29
C ASP A 76 12.71 -16.81 -10.76
N MET A 77 11.88 -17.77 -10.33
CA MET A 77 11.90 -19.18 -10.74
C MET A 77 11.49 -19.40 -12.21
N THR A 78 10.88 -18.40 -12.87
CA THR A 78 10.55 -18.54 -14.30
C THR A 78 11.79 -18.44 -15.17
N GLN A 79 11.92 -19.39 -16.11
CA GLN A 79 12.97 -19.39 -17.15
C GLN A 79 12.45 -18.88 -18.50
N ASP A 80 11.14 -18.71 -18.63
CA ASP A 80 10.49 -18.29 -19.87
C ASP A 80 10.85 -16.83 -20.17
N LYS A 81 11.00 -16.48 -21.45
CA LYS A 81 11.29 -15.10 -21.86
C LYS A 81 10.12 -14.17 -21.55
N ILE A 82 8.90 -14.68 -21.72
CA ILE A 82 7.64 -14.03 -21.38
C ILE A 82 6.97 -14.91 -20.34
N PHE A 83 6.64 -14.35 -19.18
CA PHE A 83 5.89 -15.08 -18.16
C PHE A 83 4.41 -14.71 -18.23
N LYS A 84 3.57 -15.73 -18.15
CA LYS A 84 2.11 -15.63 -18.20
C LYS A 84 1.53 -15.82 -16.81
N VAL A 85 0.62 -14.92 -16.45
CA VAL A 85 -0.15 -15.00 -15.21
C VAL A 85 -1.63 -15.04 -15.56
N VAL A 86 -2.34 -15.98 -14.95
CA VAL A 86 -3.80 -16.11 -15.07
C VAL A 86 -4.42 -15.74 -13.73
N VAL A 87 -5.26 -14.73 -13.73
CA VAL A 87 -5.96 -14.21 -12.55
C VAL A 87 -7.44 -14.59 -12.64
N THR A 88 -7.90 -15.31 -11.63
CA THR A 88 -9.30 -15.67 -11.39
C THR A 88 -9.75 -15.08 -10.07
N ASP A 89 -11.03 -15.24 -9.73
CA ASP A 89 -11.53 -14.74 -8.45
C ASP A 89 -10.91 -15.52 -7.28
N GLY A 90 -10.22 -14.82 -6.39
CA GLY A 90 -9.54 -15.36 -5.22
C GLY A 90 -8.17 -16.01 -5.50
N GLU A 91 -7.75 -16.12 -6.75
CA GLU A 91 -6.55 -16.90 -7.12
C GLU A 91 -5.77 -16.30 -8.29
N ALA A 92 -4.45 -16.44 -8.24
CA ALA A 92 -3.55 -16.10 -9.32
C ALA A 92 -2.62 -17.28 -9.59
N MET A 93 -2.51 -17.66 -10.86
CA MET A 93 -1.69 -18.77 -11.31
C MET A 93 -0.49 -18.25 -12.11
N VAL A 94 0.70 -18.63 -11.67
CA VAL A 94 1.96 -18.41 -12.39
C VAL A 94 2.47 -19.78 -12.83
N ARG A 95 2.46 -20.05 -14.14
CA ARG A 95 2.72 -21.38 -14.73
C ARG A 95 1.75 -22.44 -14.18
N THR A 96 2.24 -23.32 -13.30
CA THR A 96 1.48 -24.42 -12.67
C THR A 96 1.24 -24.17 -11.19
N VAL A 97 1.70 -23.04 -10.64
CA VAL A 97 1.56 -22.71 -9.22
C VAL A 97 0.40 -21.74 -9.06
N THR A 98 -0.61 -22.16 -8.32
CA THR A 98 -1.76 -21.32 -7.94
C THR A 98 -1.56 -20.75 -6.55
N VAL A 99 -1.86 -19.46 -6.42
CA VAL A 99 -1.68 -18.70 -5.19
C VAL A 99 -3.01 -18.06 -4.80
N PRO A 100 -3.47 -18.20 -3.55
CA PRO A 100 -4.63 -17.46 -3.07
C PRO A 100 -4.28 -15.97 -2.96
N VAL A 101 -5.10 -15.12 -3.58
CA VAL A 101 -4.92 -13.67 -3.64
C VAL A 101 -6.26 -12.97 -3.47
N GLN A 102 -6.24 -11.74 -2.97
CA GLN A 102 -7.44 -10.91 -3.01
C GLN A 102 -7.52 -10.26 -4.38
N THR A 103 -8.66 -10.37 -5.06
CA THR A 103 -8.86 -9.86 -6.42
C THR A 103 -10.10 -8.99 -6.52
N THR A 104 -10.03 -7.98 -7.38
CA THR A 104 -11.19 -7.23 -7.84
C THR A 104 -11.10 -7.07 -9.36
N PHE A 105 -12.17 -7.41 -10.06
CA PHE A 105 -12.29 -7.24 -11.50
C PHE A 105 -13.09 -5.99 -11.82
N PHE A 106 -12.73 -5.29 -12.89
CA PHE A 106 -13.40 -4.06 -13.29
C PHE A 106 -13.92 -4.19 -14.72
N GLU A 107 -15.21 -3.90 -14.90
CA GLU A 107 -15.81 -3.76 -16.24
C GLU A 107 -15.83 -2.30 -16.71
N THR A 108 -15.64 -1.35 -15.78
CA THR A 108 -15.66 0.11 -16.02
C THR A 108 -14.50 0.78 -15.28
N ASP A 109 -14.20 2.04 -15.60
CA ASP A 109 -13.09 2.87 -15.05
C ASP A 109 -13.03 3.05 -13.52
N ARG A 110 -13.94 2.42 -12.75
CA ARG A 110 -13.96 2.46 -11.29
C ARG A 110 -12.99 1.44 -10.69
N ILE A 111 -11.70 1.68 -10.91
CA ILE A 111 -10.62 0.92 -10.28
C ILE A 111 -10.46 1.40 -8.83
N LEU A 112 -10.42 0.47 -7.87
CA LEU A 112 -10.10 0.80 -6.47
C LEU A 112 -8.71 1.45 -6.41
N ARG A 113 -8.63 2.71 -5.98
CA ARG A 113 -7.35 3.45 -5.99
C ARG A 113 -6.33 2.76 -5.07
N SER A 114 -5.11 2.68 -5.57
CA SER A 114 -3.95 2.32 -4.74
C SER A 114 -3.57 3.50 -3.85
N ILE A 115 -3.15 3.19 -2.62
CA ILE A 115 -2.74 4.19 -1.64
C ILE A 115 -1.22 4.22 -1.58
N PRO A 116 -0.56 5.23 -2.18
CA PRO A 116 0.89 5.35 -2.15
C PRO A 116 1.33 5.77 -0.74
N LEU A 117 1.84 4.83 0.04
CA LEU A 117 2.44 5.11 1.34
C LEU A 117 3.96 5.28 1.23
N PRO A 118 4.59 6.08 2.12
CA PRO A 118 6.05 6.13 2.24
C PRO A 118 6.66 4.76 2.56
N ALA A 119 7.98 4.62 2.37
CA ALA A 119 8.69 3.37 2.64
C ALA A 119 8.69 2.97 4.12
N ASN A 120 8.59 3.95 5.01
CA ASN A 120 8.40 3.77 6.45
C ASN A 120 7.29 4.74 6.87
N PRO A 121 6.01 4.36 6.71
CA PRO A 121 4.90 5.25 7.01
C PRO A 121 4.82 5.51 8.51
N GLU A 122 4.72 6.78 8.88
CA GLU A 122 4.47 7.22 10.24
C GLU A 122 2.99 7.17 10.58
N THR A 123 2.66 7.30 11.86
CA THR A 123 1.28 7.31 12.36
C THR A 123 0.42 8.37 11.65
N ILE A 124 1.00 9.53 11.35
CA ILE A 124 0.31 10.62 10.66
C ILE A 124 -0.05 10.26 9.21
N ASP A 125 0.76 9.47 8.52
CA ASP A 125 0.52 9.10 7.12
C ASP A 125 -0.74 8.26 6.97
N TYR A 126 -1.04 7.43 7.98
CA TYR A 126 -2.31 6.69 8.04
C TYR A 126 -3.49 7.58 8.37
N TRP A 127 -3.33 8.53 9.29
CA TRP A 127 -4.43 9.40 9.69
C TRP A 127 -4.88 10.34 8.55
N LYS A 128 -3.94 10.85 7.76
CA LYS A 128 -4.24 11.70 6.58
C LYS A 128 -5.18 11.03 5.56
N LEU A 129 -5.16 9.70 5.47
CA LEU A 129 -5.99 8.95 4.50
C LEU A 129 -7.49 9.23 4.66
N GLU A 130 -7.94 9.54 5.89
CA GLU A 130 -9.34 9.88 6.17
C GLU A 130 -9.80 11.17 5.47
N TYR A 131 -8.87 12.09 5.22
CA TYR A 131 -9.13 13.40 4.60
C TYR A 131 -8.81 13.45 3.11
N GLN A 132 -8.24 12.37 2.56
CA GLN A 132 -7.86 12.27 1.15
C GLN A 132 -8.99 11.72 0.26
N GLY A 133 -10.17 11.49 0.84
CA GLY A 133 -11.37 11.09 0.11
C GLY A 133 -11.36 9.65 -0.39
N TYR A 134 -10.64 8.75 0.28
CA TYR A 134 -10.67 7.31 -0.01
C TYR A 134 -11.98 6.66 0.46
N THR A 135 -12.50 5.72 -0.32
CA THR A 135 -13.68 4.95 0.08
C THR A 135 -13.31 3.88 1.12
N VAL A 136 -14.29 3.40 1.88
CA VAL A 136 -14.08 2.32 2.86
C VAL A 136 -13.52 1.06 2.18
N ASP A 137 -14.04 0.74 0.99
CA ASP A 137 -13.59 -0.41 0.20
C ASP A 137 -12.14 -0.26 -0.24
N GLU A 138 -11.72 0.95 -0.66
CA GLU A 138 -10.32 1.23 -0.98
C GLU A 138 -9.42 1.03 0.25
N LEU A 139 -9.82 1.54 1.42
CA LEU A 139 -9.06 1.40 2.66
C LEU A 139 -8.95 -0.06 3.13
N GLN A 140 -10.01 -0.85 2.96
CA GLN A 140 -10.02 -2.28 3.29
C GLN A 140 -9.14 -3.07 2.32
N PHE A 141 -9.29 -2.84 1.02
CA PHE A 141 -8.51 -3.49 -0.02
C PHE A 141 -7.00 -3.26 0.18
N ASN A 142 -6.61 -2.01 0.47
CA ASN A 142 -5.22 -1.63 0.72
C ASN A 142 -4.72 -2.08 2.12
N SER A 143 -5.53 -2.79 2.92
CA SER A 143 -5.17 -3.24 4.29
C SER A 143 -4.72 -2.11 5.23
N VAL A 144 -5.32 -0.92 5.10
CA VAL A 144 -5.02 0.27 5.92
C VAL A 144 -6.17 0.71 6.82
N ALA A 145 -7.39 0.22 6.59
CA ALA A 145 -8.58 0.59 7.35
C ALA A 145 -8.37 0.51 8.88
N ASP A 146 -7.78 -0.58 9.38
CA ASP A 146 -7.53 -0.78 10.81
C ASP A 146 -6.41 0.11 11.40
N LYS A 147 -5.58 0.71 10.53
CA LYS A 147 -4.44 1.53 10.96
C LYS A 147 -4.85 2.96 11.27
N ILE A 148 -5.90 3.48 10.62
CA ILE A 148 -6.45 4.82 10.87
C ILE A 148 -6.93 4.99 12.33
N PRO A 149 -7.82 4.13 12.88
CA PRO A 149 -8.26 4.28 14.27
C PRO A 149 -7.13 4.01 15.27
N LYS A 150 -6.14 3.16 14.93
CA LYS A 150 -4.94 2.97 15.75
C LYS A 150 -4.10 4.24 15.80
N ALA A 151 -3.96 4.93 14.67
CA ALA A 151 -3.20 6.18 14.60
C ALA A 151 -3.82 7.28 15.47
N LYS A 152 -5.14 7.44 15.42
CA LYS A 152 -5.86 8.37 16.32
C LYS A 152 -5.63 8.03 17.80
N LYS A 153 -5.73 6.75 18.18
CA LYS A 153 -5.50 6.31 19.57
C LYS A 153 -4.07 6.57 20.03
N GLU A 154 -3.10 6.37 19.15
CA GLU A 154 -1.69 6.63 19.43
C GLU A 154 -1.43 8.13 19.61
N PHE A 155 -2.01 8.98 18.75
CA PHE A 155 -1.96 10.44 18.91
C PHE A 155 -2.48 10.88 20.29
N GLU A 156 -3.67 10.43 20.68
CA GLU A 156 -4.25 10.74 22.00
C GLU A 156 -3.36 10.25 23.16
N ALA A 157 -2.75 9.07 23.02
CA ALA A 157 -1.83 8.55 24.02
C ALA A 157 -0.55 9.39 24.14
N CYS A 158 0.00 9.86 23.02
CA CYS A 158 1.16 10.75 22.97
C CYS A 158 0.85 12.10 23.61
N ILE A 159 -0.30 12.71 23.29
CA ILE A 159 -0.75 13.97 23.89
C ILE A 159 -0.92 13.83 25.40
N ARG A 160 -1.54 12.75 25.89
CA ARG A 160 -1.65 12.48 27.34
C ARG A 160 -0.28 12.37 28.01
N LYS A 161 0.66 11.62 27.43
CA LYS A 161 2.01 11.45 27.99
C LYS A 161 2.78 12.77 28.03
N ALA A 162 2.75 13.53 26.94
CA ALA A 162 3.41 14.82 26.86
C ALA A 162 2.79 15.84 27.82
N ALA A 163 1.46 15.87 27.97
CA ALA A 163 0.79 16.72 28.94
C ALA A 163 1.21 16.40 30.38
N LEU A 164 1.40 15.13 30.74
CA LEU A 164 1.92 14.76 32.07
C LEU A 164 3.34 15.30 32.30
N ILE A 165 4.21 15.24 31.29
CA ILE A 165 5.59 15.73 31.36
C ILE A 165 5.62 17.26 31.45
N LEU A 166 4.72 17.94 30.74
CA LEU A 166 4.69 19.40 30.64
C LEU A 166 3.78 20.07 31.67
N HIS A 167 3.03 19.30 32.46
CA HIS A 167 2.19 19.78 33.54
C HIS A 167 2.92 20.69 34.56
N PRO A 168 4.18 20.43 34.98
CA PRO A 168 4.93 21.35 35.85
C PRO A 168 5.11 22.75 35.26
N PHE A 169 5.10 22.86 33.93
CA PHE A 169 5.16 24.13 33.20
C PHE A 169 3.76 24.74 32.95
N ARG A 170 2.73 24.20 33.59
CA ARG A 170 1.32 24.64 33.50
C ARG A 170 0.72 24.51 32.10
N ILE A 171 1.27 23.63 31.26
CA ILE A 171 0.70 23.33 29.95
C ILE A 171 -0.38 22.26 30.11
N SER A 172 -1.60 22.60 29.70
CA SER A 172 -2.75 21.70 29.74
C SER A 172 -2.78 20.74 28.55
N ASN A 173 -3.60 19.68 28.67
CA ASN A 173 -3.80 18.72 27.58
C ASN A 173 -4.43 19.37 26.33
N SER A 174 -5.42 20.25 26.55
CA SER A 174 -6.11 21.00 25.49
C SER A 174 -5.16 21.92 24.74
N GLU A 175 -4.29 22.66 25.44
CA GLU A 175 -3.31 23.55 24.80
C GLU A 175 -2.30 22.75 23.97
N LEU A 176 -1.78 21.65 24.53
CA LEU A 176 -0.84 20.80 23.80
C LEU A 176 -1.47 20.24 22.53
N ARG A 177 -2.73 19.78 22.62
CA ARG A 177 -3.49 19.27 21.50
C ARG A 177 -3.65 20.34 20.42
N GLU A 178 -4.06 21.55 20.80
CA GLU A 178 -4.25 22.67 19.89
C GLU A 178 -2.94 23.07 19.18
N ILE A 179 -1.83 23.18 19.92
CA ILE A 179 -0.52 23.49 19.36
C ILE A 179 -0.10 22.46 18.30
N VAL A 180 -0.29 21.17 18.61
CA VAL A 180 0.11 20.10 17.68
C VAL A 180 -0.79 20.08 16.44
N LEU A 181 -2.11 20.22 16.60
CA LEU A 181 -3.05 20.26 15.48
C LEU A 181 -2.83 21.45 14.57
N ASN A 182 -2.60 22.65 15.12
CA ASN A 182 -2.28 23.84 14.34
C ASN A 182 -1.00 23.62 13.52
N ARG A 183 0.03 23.03 14.12
CA ARG A 183 1.29 22.73 13.43
C ARG A 183 1.12 21.66 12.34
N LEU A 184 0.25 20.67 12.56
CA LEU A 184 -0.11 19.69 11.53
C LEU A 184 -0.87 20.35 10.38
N ARG A 185 -1.82 21.24 10.67
CA ARG A 185 -2.57 22.00 9.66
C ARG A 185 -1.63 22.84 8.79
N GLU A 186 -0.64 23.51 9.38
CA GLU A 186 0.37 24.28 8.65
C GLU A 186 1.25 23.42 7.74
N ARG A 187 1.71 22.27 8.25
CA ARG A 187 2.63 21.39 7.50
C ARG A 187 1.94 20.59 6.42
N GLU A 188 0.79 20.03 6.73
CA GLU A 188 0.10 19.05 5.91
C GLU A 188 -0.99 19.67 5.05
N LYS A 189 -1.39 20.92 5.35
CA LYS A 189 -2.49 21.64 4.67
C LYS A 189 -3.81 20.86 4.71
N ILE A 190 -3.98 20.02 5.72
CA ILE A 190 -5.18 19.23 5.99
C ILE A 190 -5.78 19.74 7.29
N ASP A 191 -7.10 19.92 7.30
CA ASP A 191 -7.82 20.23 8.52
C ASP A 191 -8.25 18.94 9.21
N PHE A 192 -7.56 18.59 10.30
CA PHE A 192 -7.90 17.39 11.07
C PHE A 192 -9.07 17.71 12.00
N GLU A 193 -10.28 17.38 11.57
CA GLU A 193 -11.47 17.44 12.42
C GLU A 193 -11.45 16.31 13.46
N ILE A 194 -11.81 16.62 14.70
CA ILE A 194 -11.92 15.62 15.77
C ILE A 194 -13.27 15.76 16.46
#